data_AF-A0AAU8FEH6-F1
#
_entry.id   AF-A0AAU8FEH6-F1
#
_cell.length_a   1.000
_cell.length_b   1.000
_cell.length_c   1.000
_cell.angle_alpha   90.00
_cell.angle_beta   90.00
_cell.angle_gamma   90.00
#
_symmetry.space_group_name_H-M   'P 1'
#
loop_
_entity.id
_entity.type
_entity.pdbx_description
1 polymer ?
#
loop_
_entity_poly.entity_id
_entity_poly.type
_entity_poly.pdbx_seq_one_letter_code
_entity_poly.pdbx_strand_id
1 'polypeptide(L)'
;MFLKTAARAIEIILFIFLTLFSAHAQKVTPENALESYLNNGDKTFKWELKESFSRDDLTFYQILLTSQKWREFTWTHQLTLIVPKENRHDDALLFITGGSNSNKQPNWNSKKR
;
A
#
# COMPACT_ATOMS: atom_id res chain seq x y z
N MET A 1 -55.10 -8.36 -3.24
CA MET A 1 -54.55 -8.57 -1.87
C MET A 1 -53.17 -9.22 -1.92
N PHE A 2 -52.99 -10.33 -2.66
CA PHE A 2 -51.71 -11.04 -2.82
C PHE A 2 -50.54 -10.24 -3.45
N LEU A 3 -50.79 -9.33 -4.40
CA LEU A 3 -49.73 -8.50 -4.98
C LEU A 3 -49.13 -7.50 -3.97
N LYS A 4 -49.95 -6.99 -3.05
CA LYS A 4 -49.52 -6.01 -2.03
C LYS A 4 -48.70 -6.67 -0.92
N THR A 5 -48.99 -7.94 -0.62
CA THR A 5 -48.20 -8.72 0.35
C THR A 5 -46.86 -9.17 -0.22
N ALA A 6 -46.78 -9.51 -1.51
CA ALA A 6 -45.52 -9.84 -2.19
C ALA A 6 -44.58 -8.62 -2.28
N ALA A 7 -45.11 -7.44 -2.61
CA ALA A 7 -44.33 -6.19 -2.64
C ALA A 7 -43.73 -5.85 -1.26
N ARG A 8 -44.53 -5.98 -0.19
CA ARG A 8 -44.05 -5.79 1.19
C ARG A 8 -42.98 -6.81 1.59
N ALA A 9 -43.09 -8.06 1.16
CA ALA A 9 -42.07 -9.07 1.43
C ALA A 9 -40.73 -8.73 0.74
N ILE A 10 -40.78 -8.23 -0.50
CA ILE A 10 -39.58 -7.78 -1.23
C ILE A 10 -38.94 -6.57 -0.55
N GLU A 11 -39.73 -5.58 -0.12
CA GLU A 11 -39.23 -4.42 0.63
C GLU A 11 -38.55 -4.83 1.93
N ILE A 12 -39.12 -5.80 2.67
CA ILE A 12 -38.53 -6.34 3.90
C ILE A 12 -37.22 -7.08 3.60
N ILE A 13 -37.18 -7.91 2.55
CA ILE A 13 -35.95 -8.60 2.14
C ILE A 13 -34.87 -7.60 1.74
N LEU A 14 -35.22 -6.56 0.98
CA LEU A 14 -34.29 -5.51 0.55
C LEU A 14 -33.74 -4.74 1.75
N PHE A 15 -34.60 -4.42 2.73
CA PHE A 15 -34.21 -3.76 3.96
C PHE A 15 -33.28 -4.63 4.83
N ILE A 16 -33.58 -5.92 4.97
CA ILE A 16 -32.71 -6.88 5.66
C ILE A 16 -31.35 -6.96 4.95
N PHE A 17 -31.34 -7.06 3.62
CA PHE A 17 -30.10 -7.11 2.83
C PHE A 17 -29.25 -5.84 3.00
N LEU A 18 -29.89 -4.66 3.05
CA LEU A 18 -29.23 -3.37 3.26
C LEU A 18 -28.61 -3.27 4.68
N THR A 19 -29.31 -3.80 5.70
CA THR A 19 -28.80 -3.81 7.08
C THR A 19 -27.64 -4.80 7.29
N LEU A 20 -27.67 -5.96 6.62
CA LEU A 20 -26.56 -6.94 6.67
C LEU A 20 -25.29 -6.41 5.97
N PHE A 21 -25.45 -5.60 4.91
CA PHE A 21 -24.33 -4.98 4.21
C PHE A 21 -23.65 -3.85 5.01
N SER A 22 -24.38 -3.19 5.91
CA SER A 22 -23.87 -2.03 6.65
C SER A 22 -23.01 -2.40 7.87
N ALA A 23 -22.88 -3.68 8.22
CA ALA A 23 -22.36 -4.12 9.53
C ALA A 23 -20.87 -4.53 9.59
N HIS A 24 -20.06 -4.29 8.55
CA HIS A 24 -18.67 -4.79 8.51
C HIS A 24 -17.56 -3.73 8.67
N ALA A 25 -17.88 -2.53 9.17
CA ALA A 25 -16.83 -1.59 9.54
C ALA A 25 -16.22 -2.01 10.89
N GLN A 26 -15.11 -2.75 10.87
CA GLN A 26 -14.38 -3.15 12.07
C GLN A 26 -13.96 -1.89 12.85
N LYS A 27 -14.39 -1.79 14.11
CA LYS A 27 -14.03 -0.66 14.97
C LYS A 27 -12.51 -0.64 15.15
N VAL A 28 -11.88 0.47 14.78
CA VAL A 28 -10.43 0.64 14.95
C VAL A 28 -10.12 0.77 16.45
N THR A 29 -9.25 -0.10 16.94
CA THR A 29 -8.70 -0.10 18.29
C THR A 29 -7.18 0.01 18.20
N PRO A 30 -6.47 0.37 19.29
CA PRO A 30 -5.01 0.40 19.26
C PRO A 30 -4.37 -0.91 18.80
N GLU A 31 -4.95 -2.05 19.18
CA GLU A 31 -4.46 -3.39 18.85
C GLU A 31 -4.56 -3.70 17.35
N ASN A 32 -5.60 -3.19 16.68
CA ASN A 32 -5.82 -3.41 15.24
C ASN A 32 -5.51 -2.19 14.37
N ALA A 33 -4.97 -1.11 14.95
CA ALA A 33 -4.78 0.16 14.25
C ALA A 33 -3.88 0.03 13.02
N LEU A 34 -2.79 -0.75 13.13
CA LEU A 34 -1.88 -0.98 12.00
C LEU A 34 -2.55 -1.82 10.90
N GLU A 35 -3.21 -2.92 11.27
CA GLU A 35 -3.91 -3.78 10.31
C GLU A 35 -5.03 -3.00 9.58
N SER A 36 -5.85 -2.27 10.33
CA SER A 36 -6.89 -1.41 9.77
C SER A 36 -6.31 -0.34 8.85
N TYR A 37 -5.17 0.24 9.23
CA TYR A 37 -4.47 1.22 8.40
C TYR A 37 -3.97 0.61 7.09
N LEU A 38 -3.40 -0.59 7.12
CA LEU A 38 -2.96 -1.31 5.92
C LEU A 38 -4.15 -1.71 5.03
N ASN A 39 -5.31 -1.98 5.63
CA ASN A 39 -6.53 -2.39 4.94
C ASN A 39 -7.50 -1.23 4.62
N ASN A 40 -7.01 0.02 4.61
CA ASN A 40 -7.85 1.21 4.41
C ASN A 40 -8.34 1.42 2.96
N GLY A 41 -8.02 0.51 2.04
CA GLY A 41 -8.40 0.59 0.62
C GLY A 41 -7.51 1.48 -0.24
N ASP A 42 -6.37 1.95 0.27
CA ASP A 42 -5.37 2.68 -0.52
C ASP A 42 -4.79 1.79 -1.64
N LYS A 43 -4.96 2.24 -2.88
CA LYS A 43 -4.46 1.57 -4.09
C LYS A 43 -3.26 2.28 -4.71
N THR A 44 -2.65 3.22 -4.00
CA THR A 44 -1.54 4.01 -4.52
C THR A 44 -0.19 3.30 -4.43
N PHE A 45 -0.09 2.21 -3.66
CA PHE A 45 1.12 1.39 -3.62
C PHE A 45 1.50 0.94 -5.03
N LYS A 46 2.69 1.34 -5.46
CA LYS A 46 3.29 0.94 -6.73
C LYS A 46 4.78 1.19 -6.69
N TRP A 47 5.50 0.53 -7.56
CA TRP A 47 6.93 0.74 -7.71
C TRP A 47 7.34 0.70 -9.18
N GLU A 48 8.43 1.39 -9.49
CA GLU A 48 9.03 1.41 -10.82
C GLU A 48 10.54 1.21 -10.67
N LEU A 49 11.10 0.21 -11.37
CA LEU A 49 12.55 0.05 -11.45
C LEU A 49 13.12 1.14 -12.37
N LYS A 50 13.98 2.00 -11.82
CA LYS A 50 14.62 3.10 -12.57
C LYS A 50 15.98 2.70 -13.13
N GLU A 51 16.75 1.95 -12.35
CA GLU A 51 18.10 1.54 -12.73
C GLU A 51 18.45 0.23 -12.02
N SER A 52 19.25 -0.61 -12.69
CA SER A 52 19.86 -1.80 -12.11
C SER A 52 21.32 -1.86 -12.52
N PHE A 53 22.21 -2.12 -11.57
CA PHE A 53 23.64 -2.28 -11.87
C PHE A 53 24.28 -3.25 -10.87
N SER A 54 25.38 -3.88 -11.28
CA SER A 54 26.17 -4.74 -10.41
C SER A 54 27.50 -4.07 -10.06
N ARG A 55 27.97 -4.28 -8.84
CA ARG A 55 29.29 -3.88 -8.36
C ARG A 55 29.78 -4.97 -7.42
N ASP A 56 30.97 -5.50 -7.70
CA ASP A 56 31.52 -6.66 -7.01
C ASP A 56 30.52 -7.84 -7.03
N ASP A 57 30.28 -8.50 -5.89
CA ASP A 57 29.29 -9.56 -5.73
C ASP A 57 27.89 -9.05 -5.31
N LEU A 58 27.57 -7.78 -5.60
CA LEU A 58 26.30 -7.15 -5.26
C LEU A 58 25.56 -6.66 -6.51
N THR A 59 24.24 -6.83 -6.53
CA THR A 59 23.34 -6.20 -7.50
C THR A 59 22.49 -5.16 -6.80
N PHE A 60 22.45 -3.97 -7.38
CA PHE A 60 21.73 -2.81 -6.89
C PHE A 60 20.53 -2.52 -7.78
N TYR A 61 19.36 -2.34 -7.17
CA TYR A 61 18.14 -1.92 -7.85
C TYR A 61 17.67 -0.59 -7.28
N GLN A 62 17.62 0.43 -8.12
CA GLN A 62 17.09 1.75 -7.77
C GLN A 62 15.61 1.79 -8.15
N ILE A 63 14.75 1.91 -7.14
CA ILE A 63 13.30 1.80 -7.27
C ILE A 63 12.66 3.13 -6.87
N LEU A 64 11.76 3.63 -7.72
CA LEU A 64 10.81 4.66 -7.34
C LEU A 64 9.63 3.96 -6.65
N LEU A 65 9.51 4.12 -5.34
CA LEU A 65 8.43 3.52 -4.57
C LEU A 65 7.38 4.59 -4.26
N THR A 66 6.12 4.34 -4.64
CA THR A 66 4.98 5.00 -4.01
C THR A 66 4.50 4.10 -2.89
N SER A 67 4.65 4.55 -1.65
CA SER A 67 4.28 3.77 -0.46
C SER A 67 2.79 3.84 -0.17
N GLN A 68 2.24 5.04 -0.14
CA GLN A 68 0.85 5.32 0.23
C GLN A 68 0.42 6.74 -0.15
N LYS A 69 -0.87 7.01 0.00
CA LYS A 69 -1.45 8.34 0.06
C LYS A 69 -1.87 8.64 1.49
N TRP A 70 -1.17 9.56 2.13
CA TRP A 70 -1.56 10.08 3.42
C TRP A 70 -2.27 11.43 3.26
N ARG A 71 -3.57 11.44 3.56
CA ARG A 71 -4.46 12.58 3.29
C ARG A 71 -4.40 12.99 1.81
N GLU A 72 -4.00 14.21 1.48
CA GLU A 72 -3.81 14.72 0.12
C GLU A 72 -2.43 14.41 -0.48
N PHE A 73 -1.47 13.95 0.33
CA PHE A 73 -0.08 13.75 -0.08
C PHE A 73 0.19 12.32 -0.51
N THR A 74 0.74 12.15 -1.72
CA THR A 74 1.32 10.87 -2.15
C THR A 74 2.76 10.78 -1.69
N TRP A 75 3.08 9.74 -0.93
CA TRP A 75 4.41 9.51 -0.39
C TRP A 75 5.23 8.66 -1.36
N THR A 76 6.15 9.32 -2.05
CA THR A 76 7.11 8.72 -2.96
C THR A 76 8.51 8.72 -2.35
N HIS A 77 9.24 7.64 -2.56
CA HIS A 77 10.56 7.39 -2.00
C HIS A 77 11.51 6.86 -3.07
N GLN A 78 12.80 7.15 -2.91
CA GLN A 78 13.85 6.39 -3.58
C GLN A 78 14.20 5.21 -2.67
N LEU A 79 14.00 3.98 -3.17
CA LEU A 79 14.37 2.74 -2.49
C LEU A 79 15.55 2.10 -3.23
N THR A 80 16.59 1.72 -2.51
CA THR A 80 17.72 0.96 -3.05
C THR A 80 17.67 -0.46 -2.48
N LEU A 81 17.48 -1.46 -3.34
CA LEU A 81 17.65 -2.86 -2.94
C LEU A 81 19.07 -3.30 -3.30
N ILE A 82 19.78 -3.86 -2.33
CA ILE A 82 21.14 -4.38 -2.50
C ILE A 82 21.07 -5.87 -2.25
N VAL A 83 21.35 -6.66 -3.29
CA VAL A 83 21.19 -8.11 -3.27
C VAL A 83 22.56 -8.75 -3.48
N PRO A 84 23.06 -9.56 -2.54
CA PRO A 84 24.29 -10.31 -2.76
C PRO A 84 24.07 -11.41 -3.79
N LYS A 85 25.14 -11.78 -4.50
CA LYS A 85 25.15 -12.84 -5.50
C LYS A 85 24.62 -14.19 -4.97
N GLU A 86 24.94 -14.49 -3.72
CA GLU A 86 24.44 -15.65 -2.99
C GLU A 86 23.74 -15.16 -1.71
N ASN A 87 22.45 -15.46 -1.56
CA ASN A 87 21.72 -15.15 -0.34
C ASN A 87 21.71 -16.37 0.59
N ARG A 88 22.27 -16.23 1.79
CA ARG A 88 22.40 -17.31 2.79
C ARG A 88 21.44 -17.16 3.97
N HIS A 89 20.61 -16.12 3.96
CA HIS A 89 19.69 -15.77 5.05
C HIS A 89 18.32 -15.35 4.49
N ASP A 90 17.28 -15.57 5.27
CA ASP A 90 15.90 -15.16 4.93
C ASP A 90 15.56 -13.77 5.49
N ASP A 91 16.51 -13.11 6.15
CA ASP A 91 16.36 -11.79 6.75
C ASP A 91 16.85 -10.67 5.82
N ALA A 92 16.32 -9.46 6.01
CA ALA A 92 16.78 -8.25 5.35
C ALA A 92 16.93 -7.09 6.35
N LEU A 93 17.92 -6.23 6.12
CA LEU A 93 18.08 -4.98 6.85
C LEU A 93 17.37 -3.85 6.10
N LEU A 94 16.33 -3.28 6.70
CA LEU A 94 15.74 -2.02 6.23
C LEU A 94 16.43 -0.85 6.94
N PHE A 95 17.11 0.00 6.18
CA PHE A 95 17.73 1.21 6.69
C PHE A 95 17.03 2.45 6.12
N ILE A 96 16.38 3.24 6.99
CA ILE A 96 15.63 4.43 6.60
C ILE A 96 16.49 5.67 6.88
N THR A 97 16.80 6.42 5.83
CA THR A 97 17.56 7.68 5.92
C THR A 97 16.68 8.89 5.59
N GLY A 98 17.18 10.09 5.85
CA GLY A 98 16.55 11.33 5.41
C GLY A 98 16.60 11.52 3.89
N GLY A 99 15.73 12.39 3.39
CA GLY A 99 15.61 12.75 1.97
C GLY A 99 14.59 13.88 1.79
N SER A 100 14.41 14.34 0.56
CA SER A 100 13.37 15.32 0.22
C SER A 100 12.81 15.05 -1.16
N ASN A 101 11.57 15.48 -1.36
CA ASN A 101 10.89 15.39 -2.64
C ASN A 101 10.76 16.79 -3.26
N SER A 102 10.95 16.86 -4.58
CA SER A 102 10.63 18.02 -5.40
C SER A 102 9.62 17.61 -6.45
N ASN A 103 8.55 18.40 -6.65
CA ASN A 103 7.48 18.09 -7.60
C ASN A 103 6.90 16.67 -7.46
N LYS A 104 6.69 16.21 -6.21
CA LYS A 104 6.17 14.86 -5.86
C LYS A 104 7.08 13.69 -6.27
N GLN A 105 8.34 13.96 -6.60
CA GLN A 105 9.35 12.96 -6.92
C GLN A 105 10.51 13.04 -5.93
N PRO A 106 11.15 11.91 -5.55
CA PRO A 106 12.37 11.96 -4.77
C PRO A 106 13.47 12.66 -5.57
N ASN A 107 14.33 13.39 -4.87
CA ASN A 107 15.54 13.96 -5.45
C ASN A 107 16.55 12.82 -5.72
N TRP A 108 16.61 12.36 -6.97
CA TRP A 108 17.43 11.23 -7.36
C TRP A 108 18.92 11.48 -7.13
N ASN A 109 19.51 10.70 -6.23
CA ASN A 109 20.96 10.64 -6.09
C ASN A 109 21.55 9.68 -7.14
N SER A 110 21.44 10.02 -8.42
CA SER A 110 22.16 9.34 -9.50
C SER A 110 23.61 9.84 -9.55
N LYS A 111 24.37 9.69 -8.46
CA LYS A 111 25.82 9.90 -8.56
C LYS A 111 26.40 8.65 -9.22
N LYS A 112 26.63 8.74 -10.53
CA LYS A 112 27.68 7.98 -11.23
C LYS A 112 28.99 8.26 -10.49
N ARG A 113 29.34 7.44 -9.51
CA ARG A 113 30.68 7.36 -8.93
C ARG A 113 31.10 5.91 -8.92
#